data_AF-A0A9X0B2Q0-F1
#
_entry.id   AF-A0A9X0B2Q0-F1
#
_cell.length_a   1.000
_cell.length_b   1.000
_cell.length_c   1.000
_cell.angle_alpha   90.00
_cell.angle_beta   90.00
_cell.angle_gamma   90.00
#
_symmetry.space_group_name_H-M   'P 1'
#
loop_
_entity.id
_entity.type
_entity.pdbx_description
1 polymer ?
#
loop_
_entity_poly.entity_id
_entity_poly.type
_entity_poly.pdbx_seq_one_letter_code
_entity_poly.pdbx_strand_id
1 'polypeptide(L)'
;MQLPSLLRLSLGLIVALPTLGGAFPHGATSEAKSTSNDCNRTCLSNIVEQFLDSVVKHDPFSLPLASVYKATENSHAAALTMMTLWRTVTKVTKPNLLAIDSKQGTVYFSLDINEGGITNILRTRLKVVNRKITELEIFVNRYRGEHGFSFSAEELPSNYAVLIEALFATSSDFGVAVSDTCQFTEIGWKVVDTGVYANGTTDPLGCSWPDAHPTDDKARVALVIDEELGFVVTSGMIPGIIYPYQNVSAFIPDAMPTAQEAQDVWYAYAQAQGEGPLVAPAAGMGETLEVLQYYNDELQAMQINVYLNAPNATSLWL
;
A
#
# COMPACT_ATOMS: atom_id res chain seq x y z
N MET A 1 24.82 2.75 -40.01
CA MET A 1 25.55 1.73 -39.25
C MET A 1 24.51 0.77 -38.68
N GLN A 2 24.71 -0.52 -38.93
CA GLN A 2 23.73 -1.61 -38.86
C GLN A 2 22.86 -1.71 -37.60
N LEU A 3 21.56 -1.95 -37.79
CA LEU A 3 20.94 -3.17 -37.25
C LEU A 3 21.10 -4.27 -38.32
N PRO A 4 21.46 -5.51 -37.95
CA PRO A 4 20.41 -6.51 -37.75
C PRO A 4 20.77 -7.58 -36.69
N SER A 5 19.78 -8.35 -36.23
CA SER A 5 19.78 -9.83 -36.32
C SER A 5 18.67 -10.44 -35.45
N LEU A 6 17.53 -10.72 -36.08
CA LEU A 6 16.71 -11.89 -35.76
C LEU A 6 17.57 -13.16 -35.90
N LEU A 7 17.47 -14.12 -34.97
CA LEU A 7 17.78 -15.57 -35.08
C LEU A 7 18.02 -16.10 -33.63
N ARG A 8 17.55 -17.24 -33.12
CA ARG A 8 16.71 -18.36 -33.59
C ARG A 8 16.06 -18.99 -32.34
N LEU A 9 14.81 -19.42 -32.49
CA LEU A 9 14.24 -20.53 -31.73
C LEU A 9 15.04 -21.80 -32.10
N SER A 10 15.62 -22.49 -31.14
CA SER A 10 16.13 -23.86 -31.32
C SER A 10 15.65 -24.72 -30.16
N LEU A 11 14.57 -25.44 -30.44
CA LEU A 11 14.09 -26.61 -29.73
C LEU A 11 15.14 -27.72 -29.91
N GLY A 12 15.77 -28.15 -28.81
CA GLY A 12 16.80 -29.19 -28.81
C GLY A 12 16.37 -30.38 -27.96
N LEU A 13 16.00 -31.44 -28.67
CA LEU A 13 15.46 -32.73 -28.23
C LEU A 13 16.40 -33.50 -27.28
N ILE A 14 15.80 -34.10 -26.24
CA ILE A 14 16.42 -35.04 -25.28
C ILE A 14 16.81 -36.34 -26.00
N VAL A 15 18.04 -36.81 -25.76
CA VAL A 15 18.46 -38.20 -26.04
C VAL A 15 19.06 -38.77 -24.76
N ALA A 16 18.38 -39.76 -24.18
CA ALA A 16 18.88 -40.61 -23.11
C ALA A 16 19.43 -41.91 -23.71
N LEU A 17 20.55 -42.42 -23.18
CA LEU A 17 20.82 -43.85 -23.04
C LEU A 17 21.93 -44.13 -22.00
N PRO A 18 21.95 -45.32 -21.38
CA PRO A 18 22.53 -45.62 -20.06
C PRO A 18 23.86 -46.39 -20.13
N THR A 19 24.55 -46.57 -19.00
CA THR A 19 24.91 -47.89 -18.40
C THR A 19 26.02 -47.81 -17.32
N LEU A 20 25.88 -48.70 -16.31
CA LEU A 20 26.90 -49.31 -15.41
C LEU A 20 27.66 -48.34 -14.49
N GLY A 21 27.73 -48.48 -13.15
CA GLY A 21 27.71 -49.65 -12.29
C GLY A 21 28.83 -49.41 -11.25
N GLY A 22 28.48 -49.17 -9.98
CA GLY A 22 29.47 -48.91 -8.93
C GLY A 22 28.83 -48.84 -7.55
N ALA A 23 29.09 -49.85 -6.73
CA ALA A 23 28.70 -49.91 -5.32
C ALA A 23 29.61 -48.99 -4.49
N PHE A 24 29.02 -48.13 -3.66
CA PHE A 24 29.69 -47.44 -2.56
C PHE A 24 28.93 -47.69 -1.24
N PRO A 25 29.63 -48.02 -0.15
CA PRO A 25 29.01 -48.30 1.13
C PRO A 25 28.97 -47.04 2.04
N HIS A 26 28.03 -47.07 3.00
CA HIS A 26 27.90 -46.19 4.17
C HIS A 26 27.71 -44.68 3.92
N GLY A 27 26.44 -44.26 3.96
CA GLY A 27 26.04 -42.89 4.28
C GLY A 27 25.03 -42.92 5.42
N ALA A 28 25.40 -42.33 6.55
CA ALA A 28 24.51 -42.12 7.69
C ALA A 28 23.17 -41.54 7.21
N THR A 29 22.07 -42.05 7.77
CA THR A 29 20.78 -41.35 7.75
C THR A 29 20.97 -40.03 8.47
N SER A 30 21.41 -39.02 7.72
CA SER A 30 21.19 -37.62 8.04
C SER A 30 19.69 -37.50 8.13
N GLU A 31 19.16 -37.37 9.36
CA GLU A 31 17.86 -36.77 9.56
C GLU A 31 17.89 -35.47 8.76
N ALA A 32 17.20 -35.48 7.63
CA ALA A 32 16.83 -34.27 6.96
C ALA A 32 16.00 -33.52 7.98
N LYS A 33 16.63 -32.60 8.73
CA LYS A 33 15.94 -31.44 9.25
C LYS A 33 15.19 -30.91 8.05
N SER A 34 13.88 -31.09 8.03
CA SER A 34 13.01 -30.30 7.19
C SER A 34 13.32 -28.87 7.58
N THR A 35 14.22 -28.22 6.84
CA THR A 35 14.29 -26.77 6.82
C THR A 35 12.93 -26.38 6.32
N SER A 36 12.02 -26.06 7.23
CA SER A 36 10.74 -25.45 6.86
C SER A 36 11.12 -24.31 5.94
N ASN A 37 10.76 -24.45 4.66
CA ASN A 37 10.98 -23.44 3.62
C ASN A 37 10.19 -22.15 3.91
N ASP A 38 9.47 -22.13 5.02
CA ASP A 38 8.59 -21.06 5.45
C ASP A 38 9.38 -19.98 6.17
N CYS A 39 9.28 -18.76 5.63
CA CYS A 39 9.80 -17.56 6.24
C CYS A 39 8.88 -17.18 7.40
N ASN A 40 9.27 -17.54 8.63
CA ASN A 40 8.54 -17.18 9.84
C ASN A 40 8.57 -15.65 10.09
N ARG A 41 7.86 -15.16 11.12
CA ARG A 41 7.78 -13.72 11.40
C ARG A 41 9.15 -13.05 11.52
N THR A 42 10.10 -13.66 12.24
CA THR A 42 11.48 -13.15 12.35
C THR A 42 12.18 -13.05 10.99
N CYS A 43 12.00 -14.04 10.12
CA CYS A 43 12.53 -14.01 8.76
C CYS A 43 11.93 -12.84 7.95
N LEU A 44 10.61 -12.62 8.04
CA LEU A 44 9.94 -11.51 7.35
C LEU A 44 10.38 -10.15 7.90
N SER A 45 10.51 -10.00 9.22
CA SER A 45 11.06 -8.78 9.85
C SER A 45 12.47 -8.47 9.36
N ASN A 46 13.35 -9.48 9.26
CA ASN A 46 14.71 -9.29 8.74
C ASN A 46 14.72 -8.86 7.26
N ILE A 47 13.73 -9.29 6.46
CA ILE A 47 13.59 -8.83 5.07
C ILE A 47 13.13 -7.38 5.02
N VAL A 48 12.23 -6.95 5.93
CA VAL A 48 11.86 -5.54 6.06
C VAL A 48 13.10 -4.70 6.41
N GLU A 49 13.91 -5.13 7.37
CA GLU A 49 15.16 -4.43 7.72
C GLU A 49 16.13 -4.33 6.53
N GLN A 50 16.31 -5.41 5.75
CA GLN A 50 17.12 -5.39 4.53
C GLN A 50 16.56 -4.44 3.48
N PHE A 51 15.24 -4.38 3.33
CA PHE A 51 14.59 -3.44 2.43
C PHE A 51 14.86 -1.99 2.83
N LEU A 52 14.72 -1.65 4.11
CA LEU A 52 14.97 -0.30 4.60
C LEU A 52 16.44 0.11 4.45
N ASP A 53 17.35 -0.80 4.75
CA ASP A 53 18.79 -0.61 4.56
C ASP A 53 19.15 -0.42 3.07
N SER A 54 18.56 -1.22 2.19
CA SER A 54 18.69 -1.10 0.73
C SER A 54 18.25 0.28 0.22
N VAL A 55 17.10 0.77 0.72
CA VAL A 55 16.56 2.08 0.37
C VAL A 55 17.51 3.20 0.81
N VAL A 56 18.00 3.18 2.06
CA VAL A 56 18.93 4.23 2.55
C VAL A 56 20.28 4.18 1.86
N LYS A 57 20.77 2.99 1.48
CA LYS A 57 22.02 2.80 0.74
C LYS A 57 21.90 3.14 -0.75
N HIS A 58 20.70 3.42 -1.24
CA HIS A 58 20.42 3.62 -2.67
C HIS A 58 20.82 2.41 -3.52
N ASP A 59 20.76 1.20 -2.94
CA ASP A 59 21.19 -0.05 -3.59
C ASP A 59 20.05 -1.08 -3.61
N PRO A 60 19.16 -1.04 -4.62
CA PRO A 60 18.05 -1.99 -4.74
C PRO A 60 18.49 -3.44 -5.00
N PHE A 61 19.73 -3.68 -5.46
CA PHE A 61 20.21 -5.03 -5.78
C PHE A 61 20.78 -5.78 -4.57
N SER A 62 20.94 -5.10 -3.43
CA SER A 62 21.23 -5.75 -2.15
C SER A 62 20.07 -6.60 -1.63
N LEU A 63 18.85 -6.42 -2.18
CA LEU A 63 17.68 -7.20 -1.78
C LEU A 63 17.74 -8.65 -2.28
N PRO A 64 17.21 -9.62 -1.49
CA PRO A 64 17.09 -11.00 -1.93
C PRO A 64 15.91 -11.15 -2.90
N LEU A 65 16.04 -10.65 -4.13
CA LEU A 65 14.98 -10.73 -5.13
C LEU A 65 14.87 -12.14 -5.74
N ALA A 66 13.65 -12.53 -6.09
CA ALA A 66 13.41 -13.68 -6.95
C ALA A 66 13.97 -13.42 -8.37
N SER A 67 14.20 -14.49 -9.13
CA SER A 67 14.67 -14.38 -10.52
C SER A 67 13.69 -13.60 -11.42
N VAL A 68 12.41 -13.70 -11.09
CA VAL A 68 11.34 -12.87 -11.64
C VAL A 68 10.54 -12.33 -10.45
N TYR A 69 10.37 -11.02 -10.38
CA TYR A 69 9.58 -10.34 -9.35
C TYR A 69 8.65 -9.32 -10.01
N LYS A 70 7.55 -8.98 -9.32
CA LYS A 70 6.68 -7.86 -9.68
C LYS A 70 6.95 -6.71 -8.73
N ALA A 71 7.03 -5.49 -9.24
CA ALA A 71 7.22 -4.32 -8.40
C ALA A 71 6.45 -3.11 -8.93
N THR A 72 5.81 -2.36 -8.04
CA THR A 72 5.19 -1.06 -8.32
C THR A 72 5.65 -0.01 -7.32
N GLU A 73 5.89 1.21 -7.79
CA GLU A 73 5.95 2.41 -6.96
C GLU A 73 4.78 3.28 -7.36
N ASN A 74 3.91 3.64 -6.42
CA ASN A 74 2.77 4.51 -6.66
C ASN A 74 1.89 4.00 -7.82
N SER A 75 1.51 2.73 -7.77
CA SER A 75 0.75 2.03 -8.83
C SER A 75 1.50 1.82 -10.16
N HIS A 76 2.71 2.33 -10.32
CA HIS A 76 3.47 2.25 -11.57
C HIS A 76 4.50 1.13 -11.53
N ALA A 77 4.39 0.16 -12.44
CA ALA A 77 5.38 -0.89 -12.55
C ALA A 77 6.72 -0.38 -13.09
N ALA A 78 7.79 -0.74 -12.40
CA ALA A 78 9.15 -0.36 -12.79
C ALA A 78 10.18 -1.34 -12.24
N ALA A 79 11.38 -1.34 -12.82
CA ALA A 79 12.54 -1.91 -12.15
C ALA A 79 12.89 -1.06 -10.92
N LEU A 80 13.36 -1.69 -9.83
CA LEU A 80 13.64 -0.99 -8.57
C LEU A 80 14.63 0.18 -8.73
N THR A 81 15.58 0.10 -9.65
CA THR A 81 16.53 1.19 -9.95
C THR A 81 15.90 2.41 -10.58
N MET A 82 14.72 2.28 -11.18
CA MET A 82 13.99 3.39 -11.81
C MET A 82 13.03 4.07 -10.82
N MET A 83 12.67 3.37 -9.75
CA MET A 83 11.81 3.86 -8.69
C MET A 83 12.48 5.03 -7.94
N THR A 84 11.69 6.03 -7.60
CA THR A 84 12.17 7.25 -6.98
C THR A 84 12.64 7.00 -5.56
N LEU A 85 12.00 6.08 -4.84
CA LEU A 85 12.30 5.71 -3.46
C LEU A 85 13.81 5.54 -3.20
N TRP A 86 14.49 4.75 -4.03
CA TRP A 86 15.93 4.47 -3.88
C TRP A 86 16.85 5.65 -4.22
N ARG A 87 16.34 6.74 -4.81
CA ARG A 87 17.15 7.90 -5.19
C ARG A 87 17.03 9.06 -4.21
N THR A 88 15.90 9.16 -3.53
CA THR A 88 15.51 10.37 -2.81
C THR A 88 15.50 10.18 -1.30
N VAL A 89 15.24 8.97 -0.82
CA VAL A 89 15.20 8.69 0.61
C VAL A 89 16.61 8.76 1.20
N THR A 90 16.76 9.59 2.23
CA THR A 90 18.04 9.79 2.93
C THR A 90 18.03 9.22 4.35
N LYS A 91 16.85 9.08 4.95
CA LYS A 91 16.65 8.52 6.29
C LYS A 91 15.32 7.78 6.34
N VAL A 92 15.26 6.77 7.19
CA VAL A 92 14.06 6.00 7.49
C VAL A 92 13.95 5.85 9.00
N THR A 93 12.73 5.82 9.51
CA THR A 93 12.45 5.40 10.90
C THR A 93 12.17 3.90 10.96
N LYS A 94 11.93 3.38 12.17
CA LYS A 94 11.39 2.03 12.32
C LYS A 94 9.92 2.03 11.85
N PRO A 95 9.40 0.89 11.37
CA PRO A 95 7.97 0.70 11.14
C PRO A 95 7.12 1.22 12.31
N ASN A 96 6.27 2.20 12.03
CA ASN A 96 5.24 2.65 12.96
C ASN A 96 4.10 1.62 12.98
N LEU A 97 3.82 1.00 11.81
CA LEU A 97 2.97 -0.18 11.65
C LEU A 97 3.77 -1.29 10.98
N LEU A 98 3.70 -2.50 11.52
CA LEU A 98 4.24 -3.71 10.91
C LEU A 98 3.24 -4.86 11.09
N ALA A 99 2.61 -5.29 10.00
CA ALA A 99 1.71 -6.41 9.94
C ALA A 99 2.38 -7.56 9.19
N ILE A 100 2.47 -8.73 9.83
CA ILE A 100 3.18 -9.90 9.30
C ILE A 100 2.23 -11.08 9.19
N ASP A 101 2.05 -11.58 7.96
CA ASP A 101 1.35 -12.82 7.67
C ASP A 101 2.37 -13.90 7.32
N SER A 102 2.77 -14.69 8.33
CA SER A 102 3.71 -15.79 8.12
C SER A 102 3.12 -16.97 7.36
N LYS A 103 1.79 -17.08 7.24
CA LYS A 103 1.14 -18.17 6.50
C LYS A 103 1.24 -17.91 5.00
N GLN A 104 1.01 -16.67 4.58
CA GLN A 104 1.08 -16.26 3.18
C GLN A 104 2.47 -15.76 2.75
N GLY A 105 3.37 -15.53 3.72
CA GLY A 105 4.67 -14.95 3.47
C GLY A 105 4.58 -13.49 3.03
N THR A 106 3.54 -12.78 3.48
CA THR A 106 3.33 -11.36 3.15
C THR A 106 3.56 -10.49 4.38
N VAL A 107 3.99 -9.26 4.12
CA VAL A 107 4.20 -8.26 5.15
C VAL A 107 3.76 -6.91 4.61
N TYR A 108 3.13 -6.12 5.48
CA TYR A 108 2.83 -4.73 5.22
C TYR A 108 3.46 -3.89 6.32
N PHE A 109 4.00 -2.74 5.94
CA PHE A 109 4.52 -1.78 6.90
C PHE A 109 4.30 -0.34 6.45
N SER A 110 4.18 0.54 7.45
CA SER A 110 4.13 1.99 7.27
C SER A 110 5.14 2.67 8.19
N LEU A 111 5.85 3.67 7.67
CA LEU A 111 6.88 4.42 8.43
C LEU A 111 7.17 5.79 7.82
N ASP A 112 7.93 6.59 8.58
CA ASP A 112 8.44 7.87 8.13
C ASP A 112 9.75 7.71 7.36
N ILE A 113 9.81 8.37 6.21
CA ILE A 113 11.01 8.55 5.41
C ILE A 113 11.34 10.02 5.27
N ASN A 114 12.62 10.34 5.08
CA ASN A 114 13.04 11.70 4.81
C ASN A 114 13.59 11.81 3.38
N GLU A 115 13.00 12.68 2.57
CA GLU A 115 13.49 13.05 1.23
C GLU A 115 13.93 14.52 1.27
N GLY A 116 15.23 14.78 1.23
CA GLY A 116 15.76 16.16 1.14
C GLY A 116 15.39 17.07 2.31
N GLY A 117 15.26 16.53 3.53
CA GLY A 117 14.87 17.29 4.72
C GLY A 117 13.37 17.30 5.00
N ILE A 118 12.54 16.80 4.07
CA ILE A 118 11.07 16.71 4.23
C ILE A 118 10.68 15.31 4.66
N THR A 119 9.85 15.20 5.70
CA THR A 119 9.30 13.91 6.16
C THR A 119 8.08 13.52 5.34
N ASN A 120 8.12 12.31 4.79
CA ASN A 120 7.09 11.68 3.98
C ASN A 120 6.74 10.30 4.55
N ILE A 121 5.63 9.72 4.12
CA ILE A 121 5.18 8.41 4.61
C ILE A 121 5.43 7.36 3.53
N LEU A 122 6.08 6.27 3.93
CA LEU A 122 6.28 5.08 3.10
C LEU A 122 5.33 3.99 3.58
N ARG A 123 4.53 3.46 2.66
CA ARG A 123 3.72 2.26 2.83
C ARG A 123 4.18 1.21 1.86
N THR A 124 4.43 0.00 2.34
CA THR A 124 4.94 -1.06 1.48
C THR A 124 4.30 -2.39 1.85
N ARG A 125 3.90 -3.15 0.84
CA ARG A 125 3.55 -4.57 0.96
C ARG A 125 4.56 -5.41 0.20
N LEU A 126 5.13 -6.41 0.86
CA LEU A 126 6.05 -7.37 0.27
C LEU A 126 5.45 -8.77 0.30
N LYS A 127 5.74 -9.57 -0.73
CA LYS A 127 5.53 -11.03 -0.71
C LYS A 127 6.85 -11.75 -0.83
N VAL A 128 7.09 -12.68 0.09
CA VAL A 128 8.31 -13.45 0.20
C VAL A 128 7.99 -14.93 0.01
N VAL A 129 8.68 -15.54 -0.95
CA VAL A 129 8.63 -16.98 -1.21
C VAL A 129 10.05 -17.52 -1.21
N ASN A 130 10.31 -18.59 -0.47
CA ASN A 130 11.66 -19.18 -0.34
C ASN A 130 12.73 -18.14 0.06
N ARG A 131 12.38 -17.25 1.01
CA ARG A 131 13.22 -16.14 1.49
C ARG A 131 13.65 -15.15 0.40
N LYS A 132 12.92 -15.11 -0.72
CA LYS A 132 13.13 -14.15 -1.79
C LYS A 132 11.89 -13.30 -1.99
N ILE A 133 12.10 -12.01 -2.26
CA ILE A 133 11.01 -11.08 -2.55
C ILE A 133 10.51 -11.35 -3.97
N THR A 134 9.22 -11.63 -4.08
CA THR A 134 8.52 -11.95 -5.33
C THR A 134 7.58 -10.83 -5.76
N GLU A 135 7.04 -10.08 -4.82
CA GLU A 135 6.15 -8.94 -5.05
C GLU A 135 6.57 -7.78 -4.15
N LEU A 136 6.70 -6.58 -4.71
CA LEU A 136 6.96 -5.32 -4.01
C LEU A 136 5.93 -4.28 -4.43
N GLU A 137 5.07 -3.88 -3.51
CA GLU A 137 4.07 -2.86 -3.75
C GLU A 137 4.35 -1.68 -2.84
N ILE A 138 4.77 -0.56 -3.41
CA ILE A 138 5.30 0.60 -2.69
C ILE A 138 4.40 1.80 -2.96
N PHE A 139 4.01 2.51 -1.90
CA PHE A 139 3.37 3.82 -1.97
C PHE A 139 4.17 4.82 -1.15
N VAL A 140 4.54 5.93 -1.79
CA VAL A 140 5.23 7.06 -1.17
C VAL A 140 4.28 8.26 -1.14
N ASN A 141 3.76 8.55 0.04
CA ASN A 141 2.93 9.71 0.30
C ASN A 141 3.83 10.89 0.69
N ARG A 142 4.10 11.76 -0.29
CA ARG A 142 4.89 12.98 -0.10
C ARG A 142 4.08 14.12 0.52
N TYR A 143 4.66 14.87 1.43
CA TYR A 143 4.06 16.11 1.91
C TYR A 143 3.61 17.00 0.73
N ARG A 144 2.29 17.25 0.64
CA ARG A 144 1.64 17.97 -0.48
C ARG A 144 1.92 17.36 -1.86
N GLY A 145 1.86 16.04 -1.95
CA GLY A 145 2.13 15.27 -3.17
C GLY A 145 0.89 14.82 -3.95
N GLU A 146 1.09 13.85 -4.83
CA GLU A 146 0.13 13.43 -5.88
C GLU A 146 -0.99 12.49 -5.41
N HIS A 147 -1.05 12.14 -4.12
CA HIS A 147 -2.01 11.18 -3.55
C HIS A 147 -3.35 11.80 -3.15
N GLY A 148 -3.66 12.99 -3.68
CA GLY A 148 -4.95 13.64 -3.45
C GLY A 148 -5.14 14.28 -2.06
N PHE A 149 -4.16 14.17 -1.16
CA PHE A 149 -4.24 14.69 0.19
C PHE A 149 -2.93 15.37 0.60
N SER A 150 -3.05 16.46 1.35
CA SER A 150 -1.92 17.14 1.96
C SER A 150 -1.92 16.88 3.47
N PHE A 151 -0.78 16.51 4.01
CA PHE A 151 -0.56 16.39 5.46
C PHE A 151 0.53 17.36 5.93
N SER A 152 0.74 17.55 7.23
CA SER A 152 1.88 18.25 7.88
C SER A 152 2.98 17.28 8.27
N ALA A 153 4.21 17.56 7.84
CA ALA A 153 5.38 16.75 8.21
C ALA A 153 5.81 16.94 9.68
N GLU A 154 5.50 18.09 10.29
CA GLU A 154 5.91 18.45 11.66
C GLU A 154 5.12 17.69 12.73
N GLU A 155 3.85 17.43 12.47
CA GLU A 155 2.92 16.76 13.39
C GLU A 155 2.92 15.23 13.23
N LEU A 156 3.70 14.67 12.29
CA LEU A 156 3.76 13.23 12.08
C LEU A 156 4.09 12.43 13.37
N PRO A 157 5.12 12.80 14.18
CA PRO A 157 5.49 12.00 15.34
C PRO A 157 4.43 11.95 16.46
N SER A 158 3.62 13.00 16.62
CA SER A 158 2.52 13.04 17.60
C SER A 158 1.31 12.21 17.14
N ASN A 159 1.22 11.90 15.85
CA ASN A 159 0.07 11.25 15.22
C ASN A 159 0.17 9.71 15.12
N TYR A 160 1.35 9.12 15.27
CA TYR A 160 1.56 7.66 15.20
C TYR A 160 1.16 6.87 16.46
N ALA A 161 0.39 7.45 17.38
CA ALA A 161 0.14 6.83 18.68
C ALA A 161 -0.85 5.65 18.66
N VAL A 162 -1.68 5.45 17.62
CA VAL A 162 -2.66 4.33 17.54
C VAL A 162 -2.96 4.04 16.06
N LEU A 163 -3.09 2.76 15.67
CA LEU A 163 -3.20 2.27 14.27
C LEU A 163 -4.55 1.61 13.98
N ILE A 164 -5.06 1.82 12.74
CA ILE A 164 -6.48 1.99 12.40
C ILE A 164 -6.75 1.18 10.99
N GLU A 165 -7.97 0.58 10.65
CA GLU A 165 -8.99 -0.20 9.70
C GLU A 165 -9.60 0.24 8.34
N ALA A 166 -10.54 -0.56 7.78
CA ALA A 166 -10.89 -0.63 6.35
C ALA A 166 -12.37 -0.92 5.94
N LEU A 167 -12.76 -0.68 4.67
CA LEU A 167 -14.06 -0.34 4.10
C LEU A 167 -14.40 -0.92 2.68
N PHE A 168 -13.49 -1.53 1.88
CA PHE A 168 -13.71 -1.60 0.40
C PHE A 168 -14.33 -2.86 -0.30
N ALA A 169 -14.92 -3.86 0.36
CA ALA A 169 -15.36 -5.11 -0.32
C ALA A 169 -16.89 -5.28 -0.53
N THR A 170 -17.34 -5.50 -1.78
CA THR A 170 -18.77 -5.75 -2.13
C THR A 170 -19.34 -7.11 -1.70
N SER A 171 -18.49 -8.10 -1.43
CA SER A 171 -18.91 -9.51 -1.25
C SER A 171 -19.16 -9.92 0.20
N SER A 172 -19.26 -8.95 1.11
CA SER A 172 -19.29 -9.21 2.55
C SER A 172 -20.45 -8.51 3.23
N ASP A 173 -21.46 -9.29 3.60
CA ASP A 173 -22.51 -9.01 4.58
C ASP A 173 -22.02 -9.16 6.03
N PHE A 174 -20.70 -9.04 6.24
CA PHE A 174 -20.04 -9.10 7.54
C PHE A 174 -20.41 -7.85 8.36
N GLY A 175 -21.34 -8.01 9.28
CA GLY A 175 -21.64 -7.00 10.29
C GLY A 175 -20.46 -6.86 11.24
N VAL A 176 -19.98 -5.63 11.40
CA VAL A 176 -18.81 -5.34 12.24
C VAL A 176 -19.22 -4.60 13.50
N ALA A 177 -18.81 -5.11 14.66
CA ALA A 177 -18.95 -4.39 15.92
C ALA A 177 -17.85 -3.33 16.00
N VAL A 178 -18.26 -2.05 16.03
CA VAL A 178 -17.35 -0.91 16.14
C VAL A 178 -17.23 -0.51 17.60
N SER A 179 -16.00 -0.44 18.10
CA SER A 179 -15.71 0.00 19.47
C SER A 179 -16.08 1.46 19.71
N ASP A 180 -16.62 1.78 20.89
CA ASP A 180 -16.91 3.16 21.32
C ASP A 180 -15.65 4.05 21.35
N THR A 181 -14.46 3.45 21.38
CA THR A 181 -13.17 4.16 21.35
C THR A 181 -12.50 4.12 19.97
N CYS A 182 -13.21 3.66 18.95
CA CYS A 182 -12.66 3.61 17.60
C CYS A 182 -12.31 5.00 17.07
N GLN A 183 -11.24 5.09 16.30
CA GLN A 183 -10.82 6.31 15.63
C GLN A 183 -10.76 6.08 14.11
N PHE A 184 -10.90 7.14 13.30
CA PHE A 184 -10.64 7.11 11.87
C PHE A 184 -9.37 7.92 11.56
N THR A 185 -8.45 7.32 10.81
CA THR A 185 -7.23 8.01 10.36
C THR A 185 -7.04 7.94 8.85
N GLU A 186 -6.77 9.09 8.26
CA GLU A 186 -6.46 9.18 6.83
C GLU A 186 -4.95 9.43 6.69
N ILE A 187 -4.25 8.59 5.94
CA ILE A 187 -2.80 8.74 5.74
C ILE A 187 -1.99 8.72 7.06
N GLY A 188 -2.56 8.21 8.16
CA GLY A 188 -1.90 8.22 9.49
C GLY A 188 -2.14 9.51 10.28
N TRP A 189 -3.20 10.23 9.93
CA TRP A 189 -3.65 11.45 10.58
C TRP A 189 -4.97 11.22 11.29
N LYS A 190 -5.15 11.80 12.48
CA LYS A 190 -6.49 11.92 13.07
C LYS A 190 -7.33 12.82 12.18
N VAL A 191 -8.38 12.28 11.59
CA VAL A 191 -9.33 13.14 10.90
C VAL A 191 -10.14 13.85 11.97
N VAL A 192 -10.09 15.17 11.95
CA VAL A 192 -10.90 16.04 12.81
C VAL A 192 -11.86 16.78 11.91
N ASP A 193 -13.12 16.90 12.31
CA ASP A 193 -14.04 17.81 11.63
C ASP A 193 -13.75 19.23 12.11
N THR A 194 -12.96 19.96 11.34
CA THR A 194 -12.66 21.37 11.64
C THR A 194 -13.89 22.27 11.47
N GLY A 195 -14.98 21.75 10.87
CA GLY A 195 -16.19 22.45 10.56
C GLY A 195 -15.98 23.51 9.48
N VAL A 196 -16.81 23.47 8.43
CA VAL A 196 -17.17 24.72 7.73
C VAL A 196 -18.30 25.44 8.50
N TYR A 197 -19.01 24.74 9.41
CA TYR A 197 -20.20 25.25 10.13
C TYR A 197 -20.45 24.71 11.57
N ALA A 198 -19.47 24.17 12.30
CA ALA A 198 -19.63 23.79 13.72
C ALA A 198 -18.31 23.86 14.54
N ASN A 199 -18.38 23.56 15.85
CA ASN A 199 -17.61 24.08 17.00
C ASN A 199 -16.05 24.13 16.99
N GLY A 200 -15.37 23.77 15.90
CA GLY A 200 -13.92 23.80 15.82
C GLY A 200 -13.22 22.78 16.73
N THR A 201 -13.83 21.61 16.94
CA THR A 201 -13.26 20.55 17.77
C THR A 201 -11.97 19.98 17.17
N THR A 202 -11.02 19.64 18.05
CA THR A 202 -9.81 18.86 17.72
C THR A 202 -9.98 17.38 18.07
N ASP A 203 -11.19 16.96 18.44
CA ASP A 203 -11.49 15.57 18.76
C ASP A 203 -11.47 14.73 17.47
N PRO A 204 -10.73 13.62 17.43
CA PRO A 204 -10.72 12.73 16.28
C PRO A 204 -12.12 12.18 16.00
N LEU A 205 -12.48 12.11 14.73
CA LEU A 205 -13.68 11.43 14.29
C LEU A 205 -13.61 9.95 14.70
N GLY A 206 -14.72 9.45 15.26
CA GLY A 206 -14.91 8.02 15.47
C GLY A 206 -15.02 7.30 14.12
N CYS A 207 -14.71 6.01 14.09
CA CYS A 207 -14.96 5.27 12.85
C CYS A 207 -16.46 5.01 12.67
N SER A 208 -16.89 5.05 11.41
CA SER A 208 -18.26 4.80 11.02
C SER A 208 -18.26 3.71 9.97
N TRP A 209 -19.20 2.78 10.05
CA TRP A 209 -19.45 1.78 9.01
C TRP A 209 -20.69 2.20 8.22
N PRO A 210 -20.56 3.08 7.22
CA PRO A 210 -21.72 3.56 6.48
C PRO A 210 -22.31 2.45 5.62
N ASP A 211 -23.64 2.36 5.63
CA ASP A 211 -24.40 1.44 4.78
C ASP A 211 -24.11 1.68 3.29
N ALA A 212 -23.70 2.90 2.92
CA ALA A 212 -23.22 3.26 1.59
C ALA A 212 -21.75 3.70 1.64
N HIS A 213 -20.89 2.90 1.01
CA HIS A 213 -19.47 3.19 0.83
C HIS A 213 -19.07 2.86 -0.62
N PRO A 214 -17.98 3.43 -1.14
CA PRO A 214 -17.46 3.00 -2.43
C PRO A 214 -17.00 1.56 -2.34
N THR A 215 -17.27 0.78 -3.38
CA THR A 215 -16.96 -0.64 -3.41
C THR A 215 -16.26 -1.03 -4.70
N ASP A 216 -15.41 -2.05 -4.63
CA ASP A 216 -14.74 -2.63 -5.80
C ASP A 216 -14.97 -4.14 -5.86
N ASP A 217 -15.57 -4.64 -6.95
CA ASP A 217 -15.78 -6.07 -7.18
C ASP A 217 -14.48 -6.85 -7.37
N LYS A 218 -13.39 -6.14 -7.66
CA LYS A 218 -12.04 -6.69 -7.75
C LYS A 218 -11.17 -6.28 -6.56
N ALA A 219 -11.78 -5.85 -5.45
CA ALA A 219 -11.05 -5.55 -4.24
C ALA A 219 -10.15 -6.72 -3.86
N ARG A 220 -8.87 -6.43 -3.63
CA ARG A 220 -7.89 -7.39 -3.13
C ARG A 220 -8.05 -7.48 -1.63
N VAL A 221 -8.90 -8.42 -1.20
CA VAL A 221 -9.08 -8.75 0.21
C VAL A 221 -7.92 -9.61 0.71
N ALA A 222 -7.59 -9.49 2.00
CA ALA A 222 -6.60 -10.34 2.68
C ALA A 222 -5.16 -10.29 2.10
N LEU A 223 -4.69 -9.11 1.69
CA LEU A 223 -3.30 -8.91 1.22
C LEU A 223 -2.28 -9.30 2.30
N VAL A 224 -2.60 -9.01 3.57
CA VAL A 224 -1.88 -9.42 4.78
C VAL A 224 -2.92 -9.69 5.86
N ILE A 225 -2.85 -10.85 6.51
CA ILE A 225 -3.60 -11.14 7.74
C ILE A 225 -2.60 -11.45 8.85
N ASP A 226 -2.45 -10.52 9.78
CA ASP A 226 -1.66 -10.70 10.98
C ASP A 226 -2.56 -11.17 12.13
N GLU A 227 -2.70 -12.49 12.29
CA GLU A 227 -3.52 -13.08 13.34
C GLU A 227 -3.00 -12.79 14.76
N GLU A 228 -1.73 -12.43 14.94
CA GLU A 228 -1.13 -12.16 16.25
C GLU A 228 -1.47 -10.75 16.75
N LEU A 229 -1.49 -9.78 15.83
CA LEU A 229 -1.74 -8.37 16.15
C LEU A 229 -3.14 -7.89 15.71
N GLY A 230 -3.91 -8.76 15.08
CA GLY A 230 -5.25 -8.49 14.59
C GLY A 230 -5.29 -7.62 13.33
N PHE A 231 -4.21 -7.58 12.54
CA PHE A 231 -4.19 -6.73 11.35
C PHE A 231 -4.78 -7.41 10.10
N VAL A 232 -5.57 -6.69 9.30
CA VAL A 232 -5.99 -7.12 7.96
C VAL A 232 -5.73 -6.01 6.95
N VAL A 233 -5.00 -6.28 5.88
CA VAL A 233 -4.74 -5.30 4.82
C VAL A 233 -5.56 -5.64 3.57
N THR A 234 -6.22 -4.65 3.00
CA THR A 234 -7.02 -4.76 1.77
C THR A 234 -6.69 -3.62 0.82
N SER A 235 -7.14 -3.74 -0.43
CA SER A 235 -6.98 -2.72 -1.45
C SER A 235 -8.16 -2.74 -2.40
N GLY A 236 -8.60 -1.55 -2.83
CA GLY A 236 -9.63 -1.40 -3.85
C GLY A 236 -9.24 -0.36 -4.88
N MET A 237 -9.89 -0.44 -6.04
CA MET A 237 -9.83 0.55 -7.09
C MET A 237 -11.17 1.29 -7.14
N ILE A 238 -11.15 2.60 -6.89
CA ILE A 238 -12.36 3.41 -6.72
C ILE A 238 -12.40 4.52 -7.77
N PRO A 239 -13.42 4.57 -8.65
CA PRO A 239 -13.59 5.67 -9.58
C PRO A 239 -14.13 6.91 -8.86
N GLY A 240 -13.75 8.09 -9.34
CA GLY A 240 -14.21 9.35 -8.77
C GLY A 240 -13.76 10.56 -9.58
N ILE A 241 -14.01 11.74 -9.01
CA ILE A 241 -13.67 13.02 -9.60
C ILE A 241 -12.71 13.77 -8.67
N ILE A 242 -11.62 14.29 -9.24
CA ILE A 242 -10.73 15.24 -8.59
C ILE A 242 -11.32 16.63 -8.77
N TYR A 243 -11.66 17.28 -7.68
CA TYR A 243 -12.17 18.64 -7.63
C TYR A 243 -11.13 19.62 -7.09
N PRO A 244 -11.17 20.90 -7.49
CA PRO A 244 -10.49 21.95 -6.74
C PRO A 244 -11.10 22.06 -5.34
N TYR A 245 -10.27 22.30 -4.33
CA TYR A 245 -10.71 22.60 -2.97
C TYR A 245 -9.78 23.64 -2.36
N GLN A 246 -10.23 24.90 -2.33
CA GLN A 246 -9.39 26.04 -1.94
C GLN A 246 -8.06 26.06 -2.74
N ASN A 247 -6.91 25.95 -2.05
CA ASN A 247 -5.57 25.91 -2.64
C ASN A 247 -5.03 24.48 -2.88
N VAL A 248 -5.86 23.46 -2.70
CA VAL A 248 -5.55 22.04 -2.91
C VAL A 248 -6.60 21.38 -3.82
N SER A 249 -6.58 20.06 -3.89
CA SER A 249 -7.61 19.26 -4.58
C SER A 249 -8.20 18.23 -3.63
N ALA A 250 -9.42 17.80 -3.91
CA ALA A 250 -10.10 16.73 -3.19
C ALA A 250 -10.57 15.67 -4.20
N PHE A 251 -10.36 14.40 -3.90
CA PHE A 251 -10.91 13.29 -4.68
C PHE A 251 -12.23 12.84 -4.04
N ILE A 252 -13.31 12.82 -4.81
CA ILE A 252 -14.64 12.41 -4.36
C ILE A 252 -15.07 11.18 -5.17
N PRO A 253 -15.23 10.00 -4.54
CA PRO A 253 -15.71 8.79 -5.21
C PRO A 253 -17.07 8.96 -5.89
N ASP A 254 -17.30 8.24 -6.99
CA ASP A 254 -18.58 8.24 -7.72
C ASP A 254 -19.75 7.68 -6.88
N ALA A 255 -19.43 6.88 -5.86
CA ALA A 255 -20.40 6.38 -4.88
C ALA A 255 -20.91 7.47 -3.91
N MET A 256 -20.36 8.69 -3.97
CA MET A 256 -20.75 9.83 -3.13
C MET A 256 -21.37 10.97 -3.96
N PRO A 257 -22.49 10.74 -4.67
CA PRO A 257 -23.05 11.71 -5.61
C PRO A 257 -23.44 13.03 -4.96
N THR A 258 -24.00 13.00 -3.74
CA THR A 258 -24.35 14.22 -2.99
C THR A 258 -23.14 15.10 -2.70
N ALA A 259 -21.97 14.50 -2.45
CA ALA A 259 -20.74 15.24 -2.20
C ALA A 259 -20.19 15.85 -3.51
N GLN A 260 -20.28 15.12 -4.63
CA GLN A 260 -19.90 15.64 -5.95
C GLN A 260 -20.81 16.81 -6.36
N GLU A 261 -22.13 16.68 -6.18
CA GLU A 261 -23.10 17.76 -6.47
C GLU A 261 -22.84 19.02 -5.64
N ALA A 262 -22.55 18.87 -4.35
CA ALA A 262 -22.19 19.99 -3.49
C ALA A 262 -20.90 20.68 -3.97
N GLN A 263 -19.91 19.90 -4.43
CA GLN A 263 -18.65 20.42 -4.94
C GLN A 263 -18.80 21.11 -6.31
N ASP A 264 -19.70 20.62 -7.17
CA ASP A 264 -20.05 21.28 -8.43
C ASP A 264 -20.66 22.67 -8.20
N VAL A 265 -21.57 22.79 -7.21
CA VAL A 265 -22.17 24.07 -6.82
C VAL A 265 -21.10 25.03 -6.30
N TRP A 266 -20.21 24.57 -5.43
CA TRP A 266 -19.09 25.38 -4.93
C TRP A 266 -18.15 25.82 -6.05
N TYR A 267 -17.79 24.92 -6.97
CA TYR A 267 -16.91 25.22 -8.10
C TYR A 267 -17.50 26.32 -9.01
N ALA A 268 -18.79 26.22 -9.33
CA ALA A 268 -19.49 27.23 -10.12
C ALA A 268 -19.54 28.59 -9.41
N TYR A 269 -19.77 28.59 -8.08
CA TYR A 269 -19.73 29.80 -7.27
C TYR A 269 -18.32 30.44 -7.27
N ALA A 270 -17.28 29.66 -6.97
CA ALA A 270 -15.90 30.12 -6.91
C ALA A 270 -15.44 30.70 -8.26
N GLN A 271 -15.81 30.04 -9.37
CA GLN A 271 -15.56 30.53 -10.72
C GLN A 271 -16.26 31.88 -10.98
N ALA A 272 -17.53 32.02 -10.57
CA ALA A 272 -18.29 33.26 -10.75
C ALA A 272 -17.75 34.43 -9.91
N GLN A 273 -17.20 34.15 -8.73
CA GLN A 273 -16.57 35.14 -7.86
C GLN A 273 -15.13 35.50 -8.28
N GLY A 274 -14.53 34.75 -9.20
CA GLY A 274 -13.12 34.94 -9.57
C GLY A 274 -12.14 34.54 -8.46
N GLU A 275 -12.49 33.53 -7.65
CA GLU A 275 -11.66 33.00 -6.57
C GLU A 275 -10.44 32.25 -7.12
N GLY A 276 -9.40 32.99 -7.51
CA GLY A 276 -8.09 32.44 -7.88
C GLY A 276 -8.10 31.44 -9.05
N PRO A 277 -6.94 30.83 -9.35
CA PRO A 277 -6.88 29.75 -10.32
C PRO A 277 -7.46 28.47 -9.73
N LEU A 278 -8.44 27.87 -10.42
CA LEU A 278 -9.05 26.59 -10.05
C LEU A 278 -8.58 25.49 -11.01
N VAL A 279 -8.22 24.32 -10.48
CA VAL A 279 -8.04 23.12 -11.33
C VAL A 279 -9.40 22.71 -11.88
N ALA A 280 -9.45 22.32 -13.15
CA ALA A 280 -10.68 21.80 -13.75
C ALA A 280 -11.03 20.44 -13.12
N PRO A 281 -12.29 20.19 -12.74
CA PRO A 281 -12.72 18.87 -12.31
C PRO A 281 -12.36 17.81 -13.35
N ALA A 282 -11.78 16.70 -12.91
CA ALA A 282 -11.32 15.64 -13.80
C ALA A 282 -11.60 14.26 -13.21
N ALA A 283 -12.03 13.32 -14.06
CA ALA A 283 -12.18 11.93 -13.66
C ALA A 283 -10.82 11.32 -13.29
N GLY A 284 -10.80 10.47 -12.28
CA GLY A 284 -9.63 9.73 -11.86
C GLY A 284 -9.99 8.41 -11.19
N MET A 285 -8.95 7.67 -10.82
CA MET A 285 -9.09 6.36 -10.19
C MET A 285 -8.22 6.31 -8.93
N GLY A 286 -8.84 6.21 -7.76
CA GLY A 286 -8.12 6.00 -6.50
C GLY A 286 -7.76 4.53 -6.33
N GLU A 287 -6.46 4.22 -6.24
CA GLU A 287 -6.01 2.93 -5.69
C GLU A 287 -5.88 3.10 -4.17
N THR A 288 -6.59 2.27 -3.42
CA THR A 288 -6.57 2.33 -1.97
C THR A 288 -5.69 1.24 -1.37
N LEU A 289 -5.01 1.58 -0.28
CA LEU A 289 -4.49 0.61 0.67
C LEU A 289 -5.13 0.87 2.01
N GLU A 290 -5.71 -0.17 2.54
CA GLU A 290 -6.54 -0.11 3.72
C GLU A 290 -6.06 -1.12 4.72
N VAL A 291 -5.85 -0.70 5.96
CA VAL A 291 -5.28 -1.54 7.00
C VAL A 291 -6.28 -1.56 8.12
N LEU A 292 -6.66 -2.72 8.66
CA LEU A 292 -7.59 -3.08 9.77
C LEU A 292 -6.87 -3.53 10.98
N GLN A 293 -7.34 -3.12 12.16
CA GLN A 293 -6.95 -3.70 13.42
C GLN A 293 -8.19 -4.12 14.22
N TYR A 294 -8.31 -5.42 14.41
CA TYR A 294 -9.32 -6.02 15.26
C TYR A 294 -8.73 -6.37 16.64
N TYR A 295 -9.49 -6.13 17.70
CA TYR A 295 -9.19 -6.60 19.04
C TYR A 295 -10.49 -6.96 19.77
N ASN A 296 -10.51 -8.11 20.45
CA ASN A 296 -11.70 -8.66 21.10
C ASN A 296 -12.92 -8.73 20.17
N ASP A 297 -12.73 -9.17 18.92
CA ASP A 297 -13.78 -9.28 17.89
C ASP A 297 -14.43 -7.94 17.49
N GLU A 298 -13.84 -6.82 17.89
CA GLU A 298 -14.28 -5.48 17.54
C GLU A 298 -13.24 -4.77 16.68
N LEU A 299 -13.73 -3.95 15.76
CA LEU A 299 -12.96 -2.93 15.07
C LEU A 299 -12.55 -1.86 16.06
N GLN A 300 -11.25 -1.70 16.25
CA GLN A 300 -10.73 -0.73 17.20
C GLN A 300 -10.29 0.56 16.55
N ALA A 301 -10.07 0.58 15.26
CA ALA A 301 -9.37 1.67 14.62
C ALA A 301 -9.33 1.37 13.12
N MET A 302 -9.67 2.35 12.19
CA MET A 302 -9.63 2.68 10.65
C MET A 302 -8.44 3.47 9.86
N GLN A 303 -7.54 2.90 8.99
CA GLN A 303 -6.52 3.60 8.16
C GLN A 303 -6.69 3.36 6.66
N ILE A 304 -6.90 4.47 5.95
CA ILE A 304 -7.01 4.49 4.49
C ILE A 304 -5.87 5.33 3.89
N ASN A 305 -5.24 4.78 2.87
CA ASN A 305 -4.39 5.49 1.93
C ASN A 305 -5.04 5.46 0.55
N VAL A 306 -5.03 6.58 -0.16
CA VAL A 306 -5.49 6.67 -1.55
C VAL A 306 -4.33 7.18 -2.40
N TYR A 307 -4.09 6.56 -3.54
CA TYR A 307 -3.19 7.09 -4.57
C TYR A 307 -3.97 7.28 -5.88
N LEU A 308 -3.86 8.47 -6.48
CA LEU A 308 -4.64 8.82 -7.66
C LEU A 308 -3.95 8.38 -8.94
N ASN A 309 -4.72 7.72 -9.79
CA ASN A 309 -4.34 7.26 -11.11
C ASN A 309 -5.23 7.89 -12.18
N ALA A 310 -4.84 7.71 -13.44
CA ALA A 310 -5.65 8.08 -14.58
C ALA A 310 -7.04 7.39 -14.54
N PRO A 311 -8.08 8.00 -15.10
CA PRO A 311 -9.41 7.40 -15.14
C PRO A 311 -9.37 6.04 -15.85
N ASN A 312 -10.16 5.09 -15.34
CA ASN A 312 -10.21 3.68 -15.79
C ASN A 312 -8.91 2.89 -15.60
N ALA A 313 -7.95 3.38 -14.81
CA ALA A 313 -6.80 2.58 -14.42
C ALA A 313 -7.24 1.31 -13.65
N THR A 314 -6.48 0.23 -13.79
CA THR A 314 -6.69 -1.03 -13.06
C THR A 314 -5.43 -1.36 -12.27
N SER A 315 -5.58 -1.99 -11.11
CA SER A 315 -4.42 -2.44 -10.34
C SER A 315 -3.60 -3.44 -11.16
N LEU A 316 -2.27 -3.28 -11.16
CA LEU A 316 -1.32 -4.18 -11.83
C LEU A 316 -1.18 -5.54 -11.12
N TRP A 317 -1.89 -5.68 -10.00
CA TRP A 317 -1.89 -6.86 -9.12
C TRP A 317 -3.09 -7.79 -9.34
N LEU A 318 -4.01 -7.42 -10.24
CA LEU A 318 -5.18 -8.20 -10.65
C LEU A 318 -4.93 -9.01 -11.94
#